data_AF-A0A932HLW9-F1
#
_entry.id   AF-A0A932HLW9-F1
#
_cell.length_a   1.000
_cell.length_b   1.000
_cell.length_c   1.000
_cell.angle_alpha   90.00
_cell.angle_beta   90.00
_cell.angle_gamma   90.00
#
_symmetry.space_group_name_H-M   'P 1'
#
loop_
_entity.id
_entity.type
_entity.pdbx_description
1 polymer ?
#
loop_
_entity_poly.entity_id
_entity_poly.type
_entity_poly.pdbx_seq_one_letter_code
_entity_poly.pdbx_strand_id
1 'polypeptide(L)'
;MKLSPPQRASLLSIIRRAYAPEDVREFVHLCSILALPLIRKKIVSGKLNLEIIGLKEPDVVIDCLADLFRRDGAGAFVSVTSFFEGYSSTPASLTDDDLLLGLRKLVFMKVHSGILRLYNDADPVLGKILRNLEIALQKGDLFKETHRFGELCLQPADTDLLPGCAPLPVEFLRQQFFQIVLLHDSLRTMLEKVRWIICAQDQYQRCVSQVQIALMFKEVYTLGWGSAEEAEASETVLVDQSLDLQELADRVCHEIESRKERRNTAGGSIKNLKKIYLSAVRGILVDEFSSEGNSDRSYYEHLKEQIPGLTKSVYKSRHRTTLEYLAKIAKARMRLILSRP
;
A
#
# COMPACT_ATOMS: atom_id res chain seq x y z
N MET A 1 28.52 11.13 17.96
CA MET A 1 28.88 11.96 16.79
C MET A 1 28.69 13.40 17.22
N LYS A 2 29.75 14.21 17.17
CA LYS A 2 29.69 15.67 17.36
C LYS A 2 29.87 16.30 15.97
N LEU A 3 29.22 17.43 15.72
CA LEU A 3 29.45 18.16 14.47
C LEU A 3 30.89 18.68 14.47
N SER A 4 31.60 18.49 13.36
CA SER A 4 32.87 19.18 13.17
C SER A 4 32.62 20.68 12.92
N PRO A 5 33.60 21.56 13.19
CA PRO A 5 33.48 22.99 12.86
C PRO A 5 33.03 23.26 11.40
N PRO A 6 33.56 22.58 10.36
CA PRO A 6 33.10 22.81 8.99
C PRO A 6 31.66 22.32 8.75
N GLN A 7 31.23 21.20 9.37
CA GLN A 7 29.85 20.71 9.26
C GLN A 7 28.85 21.68 9.87
N ARG A 8 29.21 22.25 11.04
CA ARG A 8 28.42 23.26 11.72
C ARG A 8 28.28 24.52 10.86
N ALA A 9 29.39 25.02 10.32
CA ALA A 9 29.40 26.19 9.45
C ALA A 9 28.51 25.96 8.22
N SER A 10 28.70 24.82 7.53
CA SER A 10 27.93 24.46 6.35
C SER A 10 26.43 24.40 6.63
N LEU A 11 26.01 23.74 7.71
CA LEU A 11 24.60 23.63 8.08
C LEU A 11 23.98 25.00 8.39
N LEU A 12 24.68 25.87 9.11
CA LEU A 12 24.22 27.22 9.39
C LEU A 12 24.13 28.09 8.13
N SER A 13 25.09 27.97 7.22
CA SER A 13 25.08 28.63 5.90
C SER A 13 23.86 28.22 5.07
N ILE A 14 23.52 26.93 5.07
CA ILE A 14 22.33 26.38 4.40
C ILE A 14 21.05 26.96 5.01
N ILE A 15 20.93 26.94 6.35
CA ILE A 15 19.76 27.48 7.06
C ILE A 15 19.59 28.99 6.81
N ARG A 16 20.70 29.73 6.76
CA ARG A 16 20.72 31.19 6.53
C ARG A 16 20.61 31.59 5.07
N ARG A 17 20.56 30.63 4.14
CA ARG A 17 20.51 30.87 2.68
C ARG A 17 21.74 31.63 2.14
N ALA A 18 22.87 31.52 2.84
CA ALA A 18 24.12 32.19 2.50
C ALA A 18 25.22 31.13 2.43
N TYR A 19 25.17 30.31 1.39
CA TYR A 19 26.00 29.11 1.24
C TYR A 19 26.79 29.11 -0.07
N ALA A 20 27.95 28.47 -0.04
CA ALA A 20 28.79 28.17 -1.19
C ALA A 20 28.56 26.73 -1.69
N PRO A 21 29.02 26.38 -2.91
CA PRO A 21 28.95 25.00 -3.41
C PRO A 21 29.58 23.95 -2.48
N GLU A 22 30.61 24.34 -1.72
CA GLU A 22 31.29 23.51 -0.73
C GLU A 22 30.35 23.16 0.43
N ASP A 23 29.59 24.14 0.93
CA ASP A 23 28.63 23.95 2.02
C ASP A 23 27.53 22.97 1.61
N VAL A 24 27.09 23.03 0.35
CA VAL A 24 26.10 22.09 -0.18
C VAL A 24 26.65 20.67 -0.23
N ARG A 25 27.90 20.49 -0.68
CA ARG A 25 28.55 19.18 -0.72
C ARG A 25 28.69 18.59 0.67
N GLU A 26 29.16 19.38 1.64
CA GLU A 26 29.29 18.95 3.03
C GLU A 26 27.92 18.62 3.65
N PHE A 27 26.90 19.44 3.37
CA PHE A 27 25.54 19.20 3.84
C PHE A 27 24.94 17.89 3.29
N VAL A 28 25.07 17.65 1.99
CA VAL A 28 24.63 16.40 1.34
C VAL A 28 25.37 15.22 1.96
N HIS A 29 26.69 15.32 2.08
CA HIS A 29 27.52 14.26 2.67
C HIS A 29 27.11 13.94 4.11
N LEU A 30 26.90 14.96 4.93
CA LEU A 30 26.44 14.81 6.32
C LEU A 30 25.07 14.12 6.39
N CYS A 31 24.11 14.51 5.54
CA CYS A 31 22.80 13.88 5.49
C CYS A 31 22.91 12.39 5.07
N SER A 32 23.74 12.08 4.07
CA SER A 32 23.98 10.71 3.64
C SER A 32 24.61 9.85 4.73
N ILE A 33 25.60 10.37 5.47
CA ILE A 33 26.20 9.67 6.62
C ILE A 33 25.16 9.35 7.69
N LEU A 34 24.22 10.28 7.95
CA LEU A 34 23.16 10.07 8.94
C LEU A 34 22.10 9.07 8.46
N ALA A 35 21.78 9.07 7.17
CA ALA A 35 20.77 8.20 6.58
C ALA A 35 21.26 6.76 6.38
N LEU A 36 22.52 6.56 6.02
CA LEU A 36 23.07 5.26 5.62
C LEU A 36 22.89 4.17 6.70
N PRO A 37 23.20 4.38 7.99
CA PRO A 37 22.98 3.38 9.03
C PRO A 37 21.49 3.04 9.20
N LEU A 38 20.60 4.01 9.00
CA LEU A 38 19.15 3.80 9.08
C LEU A 38 18.68 2.90 7.93
N ILE A 39 19.08 3.21 6.69
CA ILE A 39 18.79 2.39 5.50
C ILE A 39 19.33 0.98 5.68
N ARG A 40 20.60 0.81 6.07
CA ARG A 40 21.20 -0.50 6.35
C ARG A 40 20.40 -1.29 7.38
N LYS A 41 20.03 -0.66 8.48
CA LYS A 41 19.21 -1.31 9.51
C LYS A 41 17.85 -1.76 8.95
N LYS A 42 17.24 -0.98 8.06
CA LYS A 42 15.97 -1.35 7.41
C LYS A 42 16.13 -2.52 6.44
N ILE A 43 17.24 -2.57 5.69
CA ILE A 43 17.57 -3.70 4.81
C ILE A 43 17.74 -4.97 5.65
N VAL A 44 18.60 -4.92 6.67
CA VAL A 44 18.91 -6.07 7.54
C VAL A 44 17.67 -6.57 8.29
N SER A 45 16.75 -5.68 8.66
CA SER A 45 15.49 -6.05 9.34
C SER A 45 14.36 -6.43 8.38
N GLY A 46 14.64 -6.57 7.07
CA GLY A 46 13.64 -6.92 6.05
C GLY A 46 12.59 -5.84 5.78
N LYS A 47 12.73 -4.65 6.38
CA LYS A 47 11.82 -3.50 6.22
C LYS A 47 12.06 -2.73 4.93
N LEU A 48 13.16 -2.99 4.24
CA LEU A 48 13.52 -2.42 2.95
C LEU A 48 14.08 -3.52 2.05
N ASN A 49 13.36 -3.87 0.99
CA ASN A 49 13.80 -4.88 0.03
C ASN A 49 14.33 -4.20 -1.22
N LEU A 50 15.65 -4.24 -1.40
CA LEU A 50 16.34 -3.62 -2.54
C LEU A 50 16.04 -4.32 -3.87
N GLU A 51 15.70 -5.62 -3.86
CA GLU A 51 15.36 -6.37 -5.07
C GLU A 51 14.03 -5.88 -5.66
N ILE A 52 13.04 -5.61 -4.80
CA ILE A 52 11.75 -5.04 -5.21
C ILE A 52 11.96 -3.64 -5.79
N ILE A 53 12.83 -2.84 -5.18
CA ILE A 53 13.05 -1.45 -5.57
C ILE A 53 13.97 -1.35 -6.80
N GLY A 54 14.83 -2.35 -7.04
CA GLY A 54 15.79 -2.35 -8.16
C GLY A 54 16.93 -1.33 -8.01
N LEU A 55 17.21 -0.87 -6.79
CA LEU A 55 18.23 0.15 -6.50
C LEU A 55 19.31 -0.37 -5.55
N LYS A 56 20.53 0.18 -5.66
CA LYS A 56 21.60 -0.09 -4.69
C LYS A 56 21.42 0.75 -3.44
N GLU A 57 22.03 0.32 -2.34
CA GLU A 57 21.95 1.02 -1.04
C GLU A 57 22.29 2.52 -1.12
N PRO A 58 23.37 2.98 -1.80
CA PRO A 58 23.67 4.40 -1.90
C PRO A 58 22.62 5.16 -2.71
N ASP A 59 22.08 4.54 -3.76
CA ASP A 59 21.07 5.14 -4.62
C ASP A 59 19.77 5.35 -3.84
N VAL A 60 19.38 4.38 -3.00
CA VAL A 60 18.21 4.51 -2.11
C VAL A 60 18.39 5.66 -1.11
N VAL A 61 19.59 5.83 -0.55
CA VAL A 61 19.88 6.96 0.36
C VAL A 61 19.68 8.29 -0.36
N ILE A 62 20.24 8.44 -1.56
CA ILE A 62 20.12 9.69 -2.33
C ILE A 62 18.67 9.93 -2.74
N ASP A 63 17.97 8.91 -3.22
CA ASP A 63 16.60 9.07 -3.67
C ASP A 63 15.67 9.46 -2.51
N CYS A 64 15.82 8.82 -1.35
CA CYS A 64 15.08 9.16 -0.14
C CYS A 64 15.34 10.59 0.35
N LEU A 65 16.54 11.13 0.12
CA LEU A 65 16.92 12.48 0.53
C LEU A 65 16.75 13.53 -0.57
N ALA A 66 16.40 13.15 -1.80
CA ALA A 66 16.32 14.06 -2.93
C ALA A 66 15.43 15.28 -2.65
N ASP A 67 14.29 15.08 -1.97
CA ASP A 67 13.36 16.15 -1.61
C ASP A 67 13.92 17.11 -0.53
N LEU A 68 14.87 16.64 0.28
CA LEU A 68 15.57 17.49 1.25
C LEU A 68 16.50 18.48 0.55
N PHE A 69 17.05 18.10 -0.61
CA PHE A 69 18.01 18.90 -1.38
C PHE A 69 17.35 19.78 -2.44
N ARG A 70 16.02 19.73 -2.55
CA ARG A 70 15.26 20.58 -3.47
C ARG A 70 15.37 22.03 -3.05
N ARG A 71 15.67 22.90 -4.02
CA ARG A 71 15.73 24.35 -3.84
C ARG A 71 14.53 25.01 -4.51
N ASP A 72 14.09 26.13 -3.98
CA ASP A 72 13.12 26.99 -4.67
C ASP A 72 13.81 27.89 -5.71
N GLY A 73 13.03 28.74 -6.38
CA GLY A 73 13.54 29.71 -7.35
C GLY A 73 14.48 30.77 -6.76
N ALA A 74 14.52 30.93 -5.43
CA ALA A 74 15.45 31.81 -4.72
C ALA A 74 16.69 31.06 -4.20
N GLY A 75 16.81 29.76 -4.50
CA GLY A 75 17.91 28.93 -4.03
C GLY A 75 17.77 28.47 -2.56
N ALA A 76 16.64 28.67 -1.90
CA ALA A 76 16.46 28.23 -0.52
C ALA A 76 16.13 26.73 -0.43
N PHE A 77 16.73 26.04 0.53
CA PHE A 77 16.39 24.66 0.87
C PHE A 77 15.12 24.62 1.72
N VAL A 78 13.95 24.77 1.08
CA VAL A 78 12.66 25.01 1.74
C VAL A 78 12.38 24.03 2.89
N SER A 79 12.58 22.72 2.67
CA SER A 79 12.33 21.70 3.69
C SER A 79 13.24 21.85 4.93
N VAL A 80 14.49 22.30 4.72
CA VAL A 80 15.47 22.48 5.80
C VAL A 80 15.16 23.77 6.56
N THR A 81 14.98 24.87 5.84
CA THR A 81 14.70 26.17 6.45
C THR A 81 13.40 26.13 7.25
N SER A 82 12.31 25.59 6.67
CA SER A 82 11.02 25.51 7.36
C SER A 82 11.08 24.66 8.64
N PHE A 83 11.87 23.58 8.62
CA PHE A 83 12.02 22.70 9.77
C PHE A 83 12.74 23.41 10.92
N PHE A 84 13.85 24.09 10.64
CA PHE A 84 14.63 24.77 11.68
C PHE A 84 13.98 26.07 12.16
N GLU A 85 13.25 26.79 11.30
CA GLU A 85 12.41 27.93 11.68
C GLU A 85 11.29 27.50 12.66
N GLY A 86 10.68 26.33 12.44
CA GLY A 86 9.71 25.76 13.37
C GLY A 86 10.32 25.20 14.66
N TYR A 87 11.63 24.93 14.66
CA TYR A 87 12.36 24.37 15.81
C TYR A 87 12.87 25.46 16.76
N SER A 88 13.27 26.63 16.23
CA SER A 88 13.70 27.78 17.03
C SER A 88 13.55 29.09 16.26
N SER A 89 13.11 30.14 16.95
CA SER A 89 12.98 31.49 16.38
C SER A 89 14.32 32.12 15.99
N THR A 90 15.44 31.61 16.54
CA THR A 90 16.78 32.17 16.33
C THR A 90 17.79 31.07 15.98
N PRO A 91 18.03 30.77 14.70
CA PRO A 91 18.96 29.71 14.29
C PRO A 91 20.40 29.91 14.78
N ALA A 92 20.78 31.15 15.08
CA ALA A 92 22.11 31.50 15.58
C ALA A 92 22.38 31.08 17.03
N SER A 93 21.34 30.83 17.83
CA SER A 93 21.48 30.40 19.23
C SER A 93 21.44 28.89 19.42
N LEU A 94 21.31 28.12 18.33
CA LEU A 94 21.27 26.66 18.40
C LEU A 94 22.65 26.12 18.79
N THR A 95 22.67 25.23 19.77
CA THR A 95 23.87 24.47 20.13
C THR A 95 24.16 23.42 19.05
N ASP A 96 25.39 22.90 19.04
CA ASP A 96 25.77 21.84 18.10
C ASP A 96 24.93 20.57 18.29
N ASP A 97 24.53 20.29 19.54
CA ASP A 97 23.67 19.17 19.87
C ASP A 97 22.24 19.37 19.34
N ASP A 98 21.70 20.59 19.44
CA ASP A 98 20.39 20.93 18.87
C ASP A 98 20.37 20.82 17.35
N LEU A 99 21.41 21.35 16.70
CA LEU A 99 21.57 21.28 15.24
C LEU A 99 21.64 19.83 14.78
N LEU A 100 22.46 19.01 15.44
CA LEU A 100 22.61 17.60 15.08
C LEU A 100 21.33 16.80 15.36
N LEU A 101 20.66 17.05 16.48
CA LEU A 101 19.41 16.38 16.83
C LEU A 101 18.30 16.75 15.85
N GLY A 102 18.18 18.03 15.51
CA GLY A 102 17.23 18.54 14.52
C GLY A 102 17.49 17.92 13.15
N LEU A 103 18.75 17.94 12.69
CA LEU A 103 19.12 17.36 11.41
C LEU A 103 18.81 15.85 11.35
N ARG A 104 19.13 15.11 12.41
CA ARG A 104 18.79 13.68 12.50
C ARG A 104 17.30 13.43 12.37
N LYS A 105 16.49 14.18 13.11
CA LYS A 105 15.02 14.06 13.04
C LYS A 105 14.53 14.30 11.61
N LEU A 106 15.00 15.38 10.98
CA LEU A 106 14.63 15.74 9.61
C LEU A 106 15.04 14.66 8.60
N VAL A 107 16.30 14.21 8.66
CA VAL A 107 16.83 13.14 7.80
C VAL A 107 16.03 11.86 7.98
N PHE A 108 15.73 11.45 9.20
CA PHE A 108 14.99 10.21 9.46
C PHE A 108 13.55 10.27 8.97
N MET A 109 12.88 11.42 9.15
CA MET A 109 11.56 11.65 8.57
C MET A 109 11.58 11.53 7.05
N LYS A 110 12.54 12.18 6.38
CA LYS A 110 12.67 12.13 4.92
C LYS A 110 13.01 10.74 4.42
N VAL A 111 13.90 10.03 5.09
CA VAL A 111 14.18 8.62 4.79
C VAL A 111 12.93 7.76 4.88
N HIS A 112 12.12 7.95 5.92
CA HIS A 112 10.88 7.18 6.05
C HIS A 112 9.89 7.47 4.92
N SER A 113 9.63 8.75 4.63
CA SER A 113 8.75 9.14 3.51
C SER A 113 9.30 8.66 2.16
N GLY A 114 10.62 8.72 1.97
CA GLY A 114 11.30 8.25 0.77
C GLY A 114 11.13 6.75 0.56
N ILE A 115 11.29 5.94 1.60
CA ILE A 115 11.05 4.49 1.54
C ILE A 115 9.61 4.19 1.12
N LEU A 116 8.62 4.89 1.70
CA LEU A 116 7.21 4.69 1.33
C LEU A 116 6.96 5.07 -0.13
N ARG A 117 7.56 6.17 -0.61
CA ARG A 117 7.49 6.57 -2.02
C ARG A 117 8.10 5.50 -2.93
N LEU A 118 9.31 5.04 -2.63
CA LEU A 118 10.00 3.98 -3.37
C LEU A 118 9.16 2.71 -3.46
N TYR A 119 8.49 2.33 -2.37
CA TYR A 119 7.58 1.18 -2.39
C TYR A 119 6.32 1.42 -3.22
N ASN A 120 5.74 2.62 -3.19
CA ASN A 120 4.58 2.93 -4.02
C ASN A 120 4.92 2.91 -5.52
N ASP A 121 6.11 3.39 -5.87
CA ASP A 121 6.59 3.46 -7.24
C ASP A 121 7.00 2.08 -7.77
N ALA A 122 7.71 1.29 -6.95
CA ALA A 122 8.15 -0.06 -7.31
C ALA A 122 7.02 -1.10 -7.25
N ASP A 123 6.04 -0.92 -6.36
CA ASP A 123 4.99 -1.89 -6.09
C ASP A 123 3.63 -1.21 -5.80
N PRO A 124 2.83 -0.96 -6.86
CA PRO A 124 1.50 -0.38 -6.72
C PRO A 124 0.54 -1.22 -5.87
N VAL A 125 0.76 -2.54 -5.77
CA VAL A 125 -0.07 -3.43 -4.94
C VAL A 125 0.21 -3.15 -3.47
N LEU A 126 1.47 -3.08 -3.07
CA LEU A 126 1.86 -2.70 -1.71
C LEU A 126 1.37 -1.30 -1.35
N GLY A 127 1.49 -0.33 -2.26
CA GLY A 127 0.98 1.02 -2.02
C GLY A 127 -0.53 1.07 -1.79
N LYS A 128 -1.29 0.26 -2.53
CA LYS A 128 -2.73 0.10 -2.32
C LYS A 128 -3.05 -0.54 -0.96
N ILE A 129 -2.26 -1.52 -0.51
CA ILE A 129 -2.42 -2.16 0.79
C ILE A 129 -2.16 -1.16 1.91
N LEU A 130 -1.05 -0.39 1.83
CA LEU A 130 -0.70 0.65 2.79
C LEU A 130 -1.82 1.68 2.93
N ARG A 131 -2.35 2.19 1.80
CA ARG A 131 -3.48 3.13 1.81
C ARG A 131 -4.74 2.53 2.43
N ASN A 132 -5.07 1.28 2.09
CA ASN A 132 -6.23 0.61 2.67
C ASN A 132 -6.05 0.40 4.18
N LEU A 133 -4.82 0.15 4.65
CA LEU A 133 -4.49 0.05 6.05
C LEU A 133 -4.73 1.40 6.76
N GLU A 134 -4.23 2.51 6.21
CA GLU A 134 -4.48 3.86 6.75
C GLU A 134 -5.98 4.15 6.87
N ILE A 135 -6.76 3.86 5.82
CA ILE A 135 -8.21 4.05 5.85
C ILE A 135 -8.89 3.18 6.92
N ALA A 136 -8.42 1.94 7.09
CA ALA A 136 -8.95 1.02 8.10
C ALA A 136 -8.58 1.47 9.53
N LEU A 137 -7.39 2.03 9.72
CA LEU A 137 -6.92 2.54 11.01
C LEU A 137 -7.63 3.83 11.41
N GLN A 138 -7.87 4.75 10.48
CA GLN A 138 -8.63 5.98 10.74
C GLN A 138 -10.08 5.72 11.19
N LYS A 139 -10.66 4.61 10.73
CA LYS A 139 -12.05 4.21 11.06
C LYS A 139 -12.12 3.21 12.23
N GLY A 140 -10.97 2.67 12.63
CA GLY A 140 -10.89 1.56 13.56
C GLY A 140 -10.47 2.00 14.95
N ASP A 141 -10.84 1.19 15.94
CA ASP A 141 -10.47 1.30 17.34
C ASP A 141 -9.43 0.25 17.77
N LEU A 142 -8.98 -0.59 16.83
CA LEU A 142 -8.08 -1.72 17.11
C LEU A 142 -6.66 -1.29 17.50
N PHE A 143 -6.16 -0.22 16.89
CA PHE A 143 -4.78 0.23 17.05
C PHE A 143 -4.71 1.74 17.29
N LYS A 144 -3.74 2.14 18.11
CA LYS A 144 -3.25 3.51 18.24
C LYS A 144 -2.00 3.66 17.38
N GLU A 145 -1.95 4.75 16.64
CA GLU A 145 -0.80 5.15 15.85
C GLU A 145 0.25 5.81 16.75
N THR A 146 1.49 5.32 16.68
CA THR A 146 2.61 5.85 17.45
C THR A 146 3.82 6.04 16.54
N HIS A 147 4.50 7.17 16.65
CA HIS A 147 5.75 7.39 15.91
C HIS A 147 6.94 6.98 16.77
N ARG A 148 7.70 5.97 16.34
CA ARG A 148 8.95 5.55 17.00
C ARG A 148 10.11 5.68 16.05
N PHE A 149 11.07 6.55 16.39
CA PHE A 149 12.24 6.85 15.57
C PHE A 149 11.90 7.25 14.12
N GLY A 150 10.82 8.01 13.94
CA GLY A 150 10.33 8.47 12.63
C GLY A 150 9.54 7.42 11.85
N GLU A 151 9.32 6.22 12.39
CA GLU A 151 8.50 5.17 11.79
C GLU A 151 7.11 5.14 12.42
N LEU A 152 6.07 5.00 11.58
CA LEU A 152 4.71 4.78 12.04
C LEU A 152 4.53 3.32 12.50
N CYS A 153 4.27 3.16 13.79
CA CYS A 153 4.06 1.89 14.46
C CYS A 153 2.62 1.81 14.99
N LEU A 154 2.04 0.61 14.90
CA LEU A 154 0.72 0.32 15.41
C LEU A 154 0.83 -0.40 16.76
N GLN A 155 0.20 0.16 17.78
CA GLN A 155 0.07 -0.43 19.12
C GLN A 155 -1.40 -0.80 19.36
N PRO A 156 -1.75 -2.00 19.85
CA PRO A 156 -3.15 -2.31 20.17
C PRO A 156 -3.72 -1.31 21.18
N ALA A 157 -4.90 -0.76 20.89
CA ALA A 157 -5.44 0.40 21.60
C ALA A 157 -5.70 0.14 23.09
N ASP A 158 -5.95 -1.11 23.45
CA ASP A 158 -6.37 -1.59 24.76
C ASP A 158 -5.24 -2.24 25.58
N THR A 159 -3.99 -2.10 25.14
CA THR A 159 -2.84 -2.71 25.84
C THR A 159 -1.67 -1.76 26.01
N ASP A 160 -0.88 -2.01 27.06
CA ASP A 160 0.36 -1.30 27.32
C ASP A 160 1.47 -1.73 26.35
N LEU A 161 2.35 -0.78 26.01
CA LEU A 161 3.43 -0.95 25.03
C LEU A 161 4.53 -1.95 25.45
N LEU A 162 4.68 -2.21 26.75
CA LEU A 162 5.80 -2.96 27.36
C LEU A 162 7.20 -2.40 27.00
N PRO A 163 7.52 -1.14 27.38
CA PRO A 163 8.73 -0.44 26.94
C PRO A 163 10.05 -1.11 27.34
N GLY A 164 10.05 -1.97 28.37
CA GLY A 164 11.23 -2.72 28.82
C GLY A 164 11.57 -3.96 27.98
N CYS A 165 10.66 -4.39 27.11
CA CYS A 165 10.85 -5.58 26.27
C CYS A 165 11.61 -5.25 24.97
N ALA A 166 12.15 -6.28 24.32
CA ALA A 166 12.75 -6.13 22.99
C ALA A 166 11.68 -5.84 21.92
N PRO A 167 12.02 -5.22 20.77
CA PRO A 167 11.09 -5.09 19.65
C PRO A 167 10.60 -6.46 19.17
N LEU A 168 9.33 -6.56 18.78
CA LEU A 168 8.74 -7.78 18.24
C LEU A 168 9.47 -8.22 16.96
N PRO A 169 10.10 -9.43 16.92
CA PRO A 169 10.75 -9.94 15.73
C PRO A 169 9.72 -10.14 14.61
N VAL A 170 10.10 -9.76 13.39
CA VAL A 170 9.20 -9.81 12.22
C VAL A 170 8.84 -11.25 11.91
N GLU A 171 9.82 -12.12 12.00
CA GLU A 171 9.77 -13.55 11.71
C GLU A 171 8.85 -14.25 12.69
N PHE A 172 8.89 -13.85 13.97
CA PHE A 172 7.95 -14.34 14.98
C PHE A 172 6.52 -13.94 14.63
N LEU A 173 6.28 -12.66 14.39
CA LEU A 173 4.93 -12.18 14.03
C LEU A 173 4.43 -12.84 12.75
N ARG A 174 5.28 -12.94 11.74
CA ARG A 174 5.00 -13.57 10.46
C ARG A 174 4.62 -15.03 10.65
N GLN A 175 5.44 -15.82 11.35
CA GLN A 175 5.17 -17.23 11.61
C GLN A 175 3.83 -17.43 12.32
N GLN A 176 3.55 -16.67 13.38
CA GLN A 176 2.28 -16.76 14.11
C GLN A 176 1.09 -16.34 13.25
N PHE A 177 1.26 -15.29 12.43
CA PHE A 177 0.21 -14.79 11.55
C PHE A 177 -0.16 -15.79 10.47
N PHE A 178 0.82 -16.40 9.81
CA PHE A 178 0.57 -17.39 8.77
C PHE A 178 -0.07 -18.70 9.27
N GLN A 179 0.05 -18.99 10.57
CA GLN A 179 -0.64 -20.14 11.18
C GLN A 179 -2.15 -19.90 11.34
N ILE A 180 -2.59 -18.64 11.44
CA ILE A 180 -3.98 -18.31 11.77
C ILE A 180 -4.72 -17.58 10.65
N VAL A 181 -4.01 -16.96 9.70
CA VAL A 181 -4.61 -16.21 8.59
C VAL A 181 -5.21 -17.14 7.55
N LEU A 182 -6.34 -16.76 6.98
CA LEU A 182 -7.00 -17.45 5.87
C LEU A 182 -6.91 -16.57 4.61
N LEU A 183 -6.79 -17.21 3.44
CA LEU A 183 -6.67 -16.51 2.16
C LEU A 183 -7.84 -15.56 1.84
N HIS A 184 -9.00 -15.81 2.45
CA HIS A 184 -10.23 -15.04 2.23
C HIS A 184 -10.49 -14.01 3.33
N ASP A 185 -9.55 -13.84 4.27
CA ASP A 185 -9.70 -12.88 5.35
C ASP A 185 -9.83 -11.46 4.80
N SER A 186 -10.76 -10.71 5.37
CA SER A 186 -10.84 -9.28 5.11
C SER A 186 -9.66 -8.57 5.76
N LEU A 187 -9.32 -7.36 5.28
CA LEU A 187 -8.28 -6.52 5.89
C LEU A 187 -8.49 -6.34 7.41
N ARG A 188 -9.74 -6.13 7.83
CA ARG A 188 -10.10 -5.98 9.24
C ARG A 188 -9.82 -7.28 10.01
N THR A 189 -10.22 -8.42 9.47
CA THR A 189 -9.99 -9.73 10.09
C THR A 189 -8.50 -10.03 10.24
N MET A 190 -7.69 -9.68 9.22
CA MET A 190 -6.23 -9.82 9.32
C MET A 190 -5.64 -8.89 10.38
N LEU A 191 -6.12 -7.64 10.49
CA LEU A 191 -5.73 -6.72 11.56
C LEU A 191 -6.10 -7.23 12.95
N GLU A 192 -7.29 -7.83 13.11
CA GLU A 192 -7.73 -8.45 14.37
C GLU A 192 -6.81 -9.62 14.76
N LYS A 193 -6.39 -10.44 13.79
CA LYS A 193 -5.42 -11.53 13.98
C LYS A 193 -4.04 -11.00 14.38
N VAL A 194 -3.55 -9.94 13.73
CA VAL A 194 -2.29 -9.28 14.12
C VAL A 194 -2.40 -8.74 15.55
N ARG A 195 -3.49 -8.08 15.90
CA ARG A 195 -3.73 -7.60 17.28
C ARG A 195 -3.69 -8.76 18.27
N TRP A 196 -4.38 -9.86 17.97
CA TRP A 196 -4.40 -11.04 18.84
C TRP A 196 -2.99 -11.57 19.12
N ILE A 197 -2.13 -11.71 18.09
CA ILE A 197 -0.75 -12.16 18.27
C ILE A 197 0.05 -11.20 19.15
N ILE A 198 -0.07 -9.89 18.91
CA ILE A 198 0.66 -8.87 19.67
C ILE A 198 0.22 -8.86 21.14
N CYS A 199 -1.07 -9.05 21.42
CA CYS A 199 -1.62 -9.07 22.77
C CYS A 199 -1.32 -10.39 23.51
N ALA A 200 -1.25 -11.52 22.79
CA ALA A 200 -1.02 -12.84 23.38
C ALA A 200 0.41 -13.06 23.90
N GLN A 201 1.35 -12.18 23.53
CA GLN A 201 2.74 -12.24 23.96
C GLN A 201 3.07 -11.15 25.01
N ASP A 202 4.04 -11.45 25.88
CA ASP A 202 4.58 -10.57 26.93
C ASP A 202 6.11 -10.36 26.83
N GLN A 203 6.78 -11.11 25.96
CA GLN A 203 8.25 -11.12 25.81
C GLN A 203 8.78 -9.94 24.97
N TYR A 204 7.91 -9.32 24.18
CA TYR A 204 8.25 -8.27 23.22
C TYR A 204 7.34 -7.04 23.38
N GLN A 205 7.82 -5.91 22.88
CA GLN A 205 7.04 -4.68 22.80
C GLN A 205 5.78 -4.90 21.98
N ARG A 206 4.65 -4.40 22.49
CA ARG A 206 3.34 -4.51 21.83
C ARG A 206 3.14 -3.46 20.75
N CYS A 207 4.09 -3.38 19.82
CA CYS A 207 3.98 -2.52 18.66
C CYS A 207 4.67 -3.14 17.44
N VAL A 208 4.14 -2.86 16.25
CA VAL A 208 4.69 -3.33 14.97
C VAL A 208 4.68 -2.21 13.95
N SER A 209 5.63 -2.24 13.00
CA SER A 209 5.63 -1.30 11.88
C SER A 209 4.45 -1.52 10.95
N GLN A 210 3.79 -0.43 10.52
CA GLN A 210 2.76 -0.50 9.48
C GLN A 210 3.28 -1.15 8.20
N VAL A 211 4.52 -0.86 7.81
CA VAL A 211 5.12 -1.42 6.58
C VAL A 211 5.25 -2.94 6.68
N GLN A 212 5.62 -3.46 7.85
CA GLN A 212 5.74 -4.91 8.07
C GLN A 212 4.38 -5.61 7.95
N ILE A 213 3.32 -5.02 8.52
CA ILE A 213 1.97 -5.54 8.35
C ILE A 213 1.57 -5.55 6.88
N ALA A 214 1.83 -4.46 6.16
CA ALA A 214 1.47 -4.35 4.75
C ALA A 214 2.21 -5.39 3.89
N LEU A 215 3.49 -5.65 4.16
CA LEU A 215 4.28 -6.70 3.50
C LEU A 215 3.71 -8.09 3.79
N MET A 216 3.39 -8.42 5.05
CA MET A 216 2.75 -9.69 5.39
C MET A 216 1.37 -9.86 4.73
N PHE A 217 0.58 -8.79 4.66
CA PHE A 217 -0.73 -8.84 3.99
C PHE A 217 -0.57 -9.00 2.49
N LYS A 218 0.44 -8.35 1.89
CA LYS A 218 0.80 -8.56 0.49
C LYS A 218 1.12 -10.02 0.24
N GLU A 219 1.91 -10.66 1.09
CA GLU A 219 2.22 -12.09 0.99
C GLU A 219 0.98 -12.97 1.04
N VAL A 220 0.03 -12.71 1.95
CA VAL A 220 -1.26 -13.43 1.99
C VAL A 220 -2.06 -13.20 0.70
N TYR A 221 -2.09 -11.96 0.18
CA TYR A 221 -2.77 -11.68 -1.07
C TYR A 221 -2.07 -12.35 -2.25
N THR A 222 -0.74 -12.37 -2.32
CA THR A 222 0.00 -13.07 -3.39
C THR A 222 -0.19 -14.58 -3.27
N LEU A 223 -0.23 -15.15 -2.07
CA LEU A 223 -0.54 -16.56 -1.86
C LEU A 223 -1.99 -16.87 -2.22
N GLY A 224 -2.95 -15.98 -1.94
CA GLY A 224 -4.33 -16.14 -2.36
C GLY A 224 -4.54 -15.97 -3.86
N TRP A 225 -3.62 -15.29 -4.54
CA TRP A 225 -3.59 -15.15 -5.99
C TRP A 225 -2.86 -16.31 -6.67
N GLY A 226 -1.73 -16.78 -6.12
CA GLY A 226 -0.95 -17.93 -6.63
C GLY A 226 -1.52 -19.29 -6.25
N SER A 227 -2.20 -19.43 -5.11
CA SER A 227 -2.91 -20.68 -4.76
C SER A 227 -4.24 -20.85 -5.49
N ALA A 228 -4.79 -19.79 -6.09
CA ALA A 228 -5.84 -19.92 -7.09
C ALA A 228 -5.28 -20.42 -8.45
N GLU A 229 -3.97 -20.28 -8.70
CA GLU A 229 -3.26 -20.82 -9.86
C GLU A 229 -2.80 -22.27 -9.63
N GLU A 230 -2.41 -22.65 -8.41
CA GLU A 230 -1.87 -23.99 -8.11
C GLU A 230 -2.89 -25.00 -7.56
N ALA A 231 -3.98 -24.57 -6.90
CA ALA A 231 -5.00 -25.50 -6.38
C ALA A 231 -6.03 -25.97 -7.43
N GLU A 232 -5.99 -25.42 -8.65
CA GLU A 232 -6.81 -25.87 -9.80
C GLU A 232 -6.00 -26.72 -10.82
N ALA A 233 -4.74 -27.06 -10.53
CA ALA A 233 -3.88 -27.87 -11.42
C ALA A 233 -4.16 -29.39 -11.38
N SER A 234 -5.16 -29.84 -10.63
CA SER A 234 -5.60 -31.25 -10.60
C SER A 234 -7.09 -31.38 -10.91
N GLU A 235 -7.50 -30.93 -12.09
CA GLU A 235 -8.61 -31.54 -12.83
C GLU A 235 -8.43 -31.19 -14.31
N THR A 236 -7.70 -32.07 -15.01
CA THR A 236 -7.53 -32.04 -16.45
C THR A 236 -8.88 -32.28 -17.13
N VAL A 237 -9.48 -31.22 -17.65
CA VAL A 237 -10.43 -31.31 -18.76
C VAL A 237 -9.79 -30.58 -19.94
N LEU A 238 -9.29 -31.37 -20.89
CA LEU A 238 -8.90 -30.89 -22.21
C LEU A 238 -10.13 -30.19 -22.83
N VAL A 239 -10.04 -28.88 -23.06
CA VAL A 239 -11.02 -28.13 -23.86
C VAL A 239 -10.29 -27.46 -25.01
N ASP A 240 -10.81 -27.76 -26.18
CA ASP A 240 -10.38 -27.44 -27.54
C ASP A 240 -10.19 -25.93 -27.79
N GLN A 241 -9.19 -25.59 -28.61
CA GLN A 241 -8.76 -24.22 -28.93
C GLN A 241 -9.67 -23.56 -29.98
N SER A 242 -10.97 -23.47 -29.69
CA SER A 242 -11.90 -22.58 -30.39
C SER A 242 -13.04 -22.14 -29.46
N LEU A 243 -12.68 -21.52 -28.33
CA LEU A 243 -13.68 -21.01 -27.40
C LEU A 243 -14.40 -19.79 -27.99
N ASP A 244 -15.71 -19.93 -28.22
CA ASP A 244 -16.61 -18.81 -28.47
C ASP A 244 -16.58 -17.88 -27.25
N LEU A 245 -16.24 -16.61 -27.47
CA LEU A 245 -16.16 -15.59 -26.42
C LEU A 245 -17.49 -15.45 -25.67
N GLN A 246 -18.61 -15.76 -26.33
CA GLN A 246 -19.91 -15.79 -25.69
C GLN A 246 -20.03 -16.90 -24.66
N GLU A 247 -19.57 -18.11 -24.97
CA GLU A 247 -19.58 -19.24 -24.04
C GLU A 247 -18.68 -18.99 -22.84
N LEU A 248 -17.54 -18.33 -23.05
CA LEU A 248 -16.66 -17.90 -21.97
C LEU A 248 -17.32 -16.87 -21.06
N ALA A 249 -17.97 -15.85 -21.63
CA ALA A 249 -18.69 -14.85 -20.87
C ALA A 249 -19.86 -15.45 -20.08
N ASP A 250 -20.56 -16.42 -20.66
CA ASP A 250 -21.63 -17.17 -20.01
C ASP A 250 -21.12 -18.00 -18.83
N ARG A 251 -20.00 -18.70 -19.02
CA ARG A 251 -19.35 -19.47 -17.96
C ARG A 251 -18.95 -18.56 -16.78
N VAL A 252 -18.33 -17.41 -17.06
CA VAL A 252 -17.95 -16.43 -16.03
C VAL A 252 -19.18 -15.93 -15.27
N CYS A 253 -20.26 -15.60 -15.97
CA CYS A 253 -21.49 -15.11 -15.35
C CYS A 253 -22.14 -16.19 -14.47
N HIS A 254 -22.12 -17.45 -14.90
CA HIS A 254 -22.65 -18.59 -14.15
C HIS A 254 -21.83 -18.89 -12.87
N GLU A 255 -20.51 -18.77 -12.93
CA GLU A 255 -19.63 -18.88 -11.75
C GLU A 255 -19.92 -17.77 -10.73
N ILE A 256 -20.14 -16.54 -11.19
CA ILE A 256 -20.51 -15.41 -10.31
C ILE A 256 -21.89 -15.63 -9.71
N GLU A 257 -22.82 -16.20 -10.47
CA GLU A 257 -24.17 -16.48 -10.03
C GLU A 257 -24.19 -17.52 -8.90
N SER A 258 -23.53 -18.65 -9.12
CA SER A 258 -23.48 -19.82 -8.23
C SER A 258 -22.74 -19.55 -6.91
N ARG A 259 -21.68 -18.73 -6.92
CA ARG A 259 -20.94 -18.33 -5.69
C ARG A 259 -21.79 -17.55 -4.68
N LYS A 260 -22.88 -16.90 -5.13
CA LYS A 260 -23.76 -16.10 -4.24
C LYS A 260 -25.05 -16.81 -3.81
N GLU A 261 -25.45 -17.89 -4.46
CA GLU A 261 -26.67 -18.63 -4.08
C GLU A 261 -26.52 -19.43 -2.78
N ARG A 262 -25.28 -19.72 -2.35
CA ARG A 262 -25.00 -20.31 -1.03
C ARG A 262 -25.27 -19.37 0.16
N ARG A 263 -25.66 -18.11 -0.06
CA ARG A 263 -25.85 -17.10 1.01
C ARG A 263 -27.21 -16.40 1.09
N ASN A 264 -28.13 -16.57 0.13
CA ASN A 264 -29.41 -15.83 0.16
C ASN A 264 -30.59 -16.66 -0.39
N THR A 265 -31.39 -17.24 0.50
CA THR A 265 -32.75 -17.72 0.23
C THR A 265 -33.77 -16.66 0.64
N ALA A 266 -33.95 -15.60 -0.15
CA ALA A 266 -35.12 -14.72 -0.01
C ALA A 266 -35.39 -13.88 -1.28
N GLY A 267 -36.64 -13.91 -1.76
CA GLY A 267 -37.26 -12.87 -2.59
C GLY A 267 -37.14 -13.03 -4.12
N GLY A 268 -38.25 -13.44 -4.75
CA GLY A 268 -38.36 -13.60 -6.22
C GLY A 268 -38.11 -12.32 -7.03
N SER A 269 -38.33 -11.13 -6.46
CA SER A 269 -38.06 -9.84 -7.14
C SER A 269 -36.57 -9.51 -7.26
N ILE A 270 -35.73 -10.02 -6.36
CA ILE A 270 -34.26 -9.77 -6.37
C ILE A 270 -33.58 -10.67 -7.41
N LYS A 271 -34.13 -11.87 -7.65
CA LYS A 271 -33.62 -12.81 -8.66
C LYS A 271 -33.68 -12.24 -10.07
N ASN A 272 -34.77 -11.54 -10.42
CA ASN A 272 -34.92 -10.96 -11.76
C ASN A 272 -33.93 -9.80 -12.01
N LEU A 273 -33.71 -8.93 -11.02
CA LEU A 273 -32.75 -7.83 -11.17
C LEU A 273 -31.29 -8.34 -11.24
N LYS A 274 -30.97 -9.42 -10.52
CA LYS A 274 -29.66 -10.07 -10.61
C LYS A 274 -29.40 -10.63 -12.01
N LYS A 275 -30.37 -11.31 -12.61
CA LYS A 275 -30.27 -11.82 -14.00
C LYS A 275 -30.04 -10.68 -15.00
N ILE A 276 -30.76 -9.57 -14.82
CA ILE A 276 -30.58 -8.35 -15.63
C ILE A 276 -29.14 -7.83 -15.52
N TYR A 277 -28.56 -7.77 -14.31
CA TYR A 277 -27.17 -7.35 -14.16
C TYR A 277 -26.17 -8.32 -14.78
N LEU A 278 -26.38 -9.62 -14.62
CA LEU A 278 -25.48 -10.63 -15.22
C LEU A 278 -25.55 -10.61 -16.75
N SER A 279 -26.73 -10.40 -17.32
CA SER A 279 -26.89 -10.21 -18.77
C SER A 279 -26.16 -8.96 -19.27
N ALA A 280 -26.27 -7.83 -18.55
CA ALA A 280 -25.51 -6.63 -18.88
C ALA A 280 -23.98 -6.83 -18.75
N VAL A 281 -23.54 -7.57 -17.73
CA VAL A 281 -22.12 -7.93 -17.53
C VAL A 281 -21.60 -8.84 -18.63
N ARG A 282 -22.40 -9.83 -19.09
CA ARG A 282 -22.07 -10.67 -20.24
C ARG A 282 -21.77 -9.82 -21.48
N GLY A 283 -22.65 -8.87 -21.79
CA GLY A 283 -22.44 -7.93 -22.89
C GLY A 283 -21.16 -7.11 -22.75
N ILE A 284 -20.88 -6.59 -21.55
CA ILE A 284 -19.64 -5.85 -21.26
C ILE A 284 -18.39 -6.71 -21.50
N LEU A 285 -18.43 -8.00 -21.14
CA LEU A 285 -17.29 -8.90 -21.34
C LEU A 285 -17.07 -9.21 -22.82
N VAL A 286 -18.13 -9.52 -23.56
CA VAL A 286 -18.02 -9.80 -24.99
C VAL A 286 -17.44 -8.58 -25.71
N ASP A 287 -17.96 -7.38 -25.42
CA ASP A 287 -17.52 -6.16 -26.08
C ASP A 287 -16.06 -5.76 -25.74
N GLU A 288 -15.60 -6.00 -24.51
CA GLU A 288 -14.21 -5.67 -24.10
C GLU A 288 -13.18 -6.65 -24.64
N PHE A 289 -13.52 -7.93 -24.75
CA PHE A 289 -12.56 -9.00 -25.08
C PHE A 289 -12.69 -9.51 -26.53
N SER A 290 -13.56 -8.90 -27.34
CA SER A 290 -13.62 -9.15 -28.78
C SER A 290 -12.43 -8.52 -29.50
N SER A 291 -11.99 -9.14 -30.61
CA SER A 291 -10.83 -8.69 -31.40
C SER A 291 -10.99 -7.30 -32.03
N GLU A 292 -12.21 -6.75 -32.05
CA GLU A 292 -12.52 -5.36 -32.41
C GLU A 292 -12.42 -4.44 -31.18
N GLY A 293 -11.30 -4.52 -30.46
CA GLY A 293 -11.05 -3.88 -29.16
C GLY A 293 -11.19 -2.36 -29.16
N ASN A 294 -12.43 -1.88 -29.08
CA ASN A 294 -12.90 -0.63 -28.48
C ASN A 294 -14.37 -0.44 -28.84
N SER A 295 -15.26 -1.19 -28.18
CA SER A 295 -16.64 -0.74 -28.12
C SER A 295 -16.68 0.51 -27.23
N ASP A 296 -17.06 1.67 -27.79
CA ASP A 296 -17.30 2.93 -27.06
C ASP A 296 -18.53 2.85 -26.13
N ARG A 297 -19.12 1.66 -25.96
CA ARG A 297 -20.32 1.45 -25.17
C ARG A 297 -20.00 1.54 -23.68
N SER A 298 -20.74 2.42 -23.02
CA SER A 298 -20.68 2.63 -21.58
C SER A 298 -21.46 1.55 -20.82
N TYR A 299 -21.12 1.33 -19.55
CA TYR A 299 -21.87 0.39 -18.70
C TYR A 299 -23.35 0.75 -18.56
N TYR A 300 -23.69 2.03 -18.70
CA TYR A 300 -25.07 2.49 -18.74
C TYR A 300 -25.82 1.95 -19.97
N GLU A 301 -25.19 1.91 -21.14
CA GLU A 301 -25.81 1.46 -22.39
C GLU A 301 -26.11 -0.04 -22.35
N HIS A 302 -25.17 -0.85 -21.87
CA HIS A 302 -25.40 -2.29 -21.66
C HIS A 302 -26.56 -2.57 -20.70
N LEU A 303 -26.73 -1.78 -19.64
CA LEU A 303 -27.85 -1.97 -18.71
C LEU A 303 -29.17 -1.41 -19.24
N LYS A 304 -29.13 -0.32 -20.02
CA LYS A 304 -30.30 0.32 -20.62
C LYS A 304 -31.00 -0.62 -21.61
N GLU A 305 -30.24 -1.43 -22.34
CA GLU A 305 -30.79 -2.47 -23.24
C GLU A 305 -31.65 -3.50 -22.47
N GLN A 306 -31.31 -3.76 -21.20
CA GLN A 306 -32.00 -4.73 -20.36
C GLN A 306 -33.12 -4.12 -19.51
N ILE A 307 -33.16 -2.79 -19.34
CA ILE A 307 -34.15 -2.07 -18.54
C ILE A 307 -34.78 -0.95 -19.37
N PRO A 308 -35.93 -1.20 -20.02
CA PRO A 308 -36.67 -0.19 -20.77
C PRO A 308 -36.99 1.03 -19.90
N GLY A 309 -36.68 2.23 -20.39
CA GLY A 309 -36.93 3.49 -19.67
C GLY A 309 -35.88 3.86 -18.62
N LEU A 310 -34.76 3.13 -18.50
CA LEU A 310 -33.69 3.47 -17.56
C LEU A 310 -33.06 4.84 -17.88
N THR A 311 -33.21 5.80 -16.96
CA THR A 311 -32.59 7.12 -17.07
C THR A 311 -31.18 7.12 -16.46
N LYS A 312 -30.31 8.04 -16.92
CA LYS A 312 -28.94 8.20 -16.38
C LYS A 312 -28.92 8.55 -14.89
N SER A 313 -29.92 9.28 -14.39
CA SER A 313 -30.03 9.64 -12.97
C SER A 313 -30.33 8.41 -12.10
N VAL A 314 -31.29 7.59 -12.52
CA VAL A 314 -31.65 6.34 -11.83
C VAL A 314 -30.48 5.37 -11.84
N TYR A 315 -29.81 5.21 -13.00
CA TYR A 315 -28.58 4.42 -13.10
C TYR A 315 -27.53 4.82 -12.06
N LYS A 316 -27.17 6.12 -12.01
CA LYS A 316 -26.15 6.64 -11.08
C LYS A 316 -26.52 6.38 -9.62
N SER A 317 -27.79 6.58 -9.24
CA SER A 317 -28.23 6.46 -7.84
C SER A 317 -28.43 5.02 -7.36
N ARG A 318 -28.83 4.09 -8.24
CA ARG A 318 -29.33 2.76 -7.82
C ARG A 318 -28.58 1.57 -8.40
N HIS A 319 -27.99 1.70 -9.59
CA HIS A 319 -27.49 0.55 -10.34
C HIS A 319 -25.97 0.57 -10.56
N ARG A 320 -25.37 1.76 -10.66
CA ARG A 320 -23.97 1.96 -11.01
C ARG A 320 -23.01 1.16 -10.13
N THR A 321 -23.09 1.34 -8.81
CA THR A 321 -22.17 0.68 -7.86
C THR A 321 -22.22 -0.84 -7.96
N THR A 322 -23.42 -1.41 -8.09
CA THR A 322 -23.61 -2.86 -8.17
C THR A 322 -23.13 -3.42 -9.50
N LEU A 323 -23.47 -2.76 -10.62
CA LEU A 323 -23.05 -3.20 -11.95
C LEU A 323 -21.53 -3.09 -12.13
N GLU A 324 -20.93 -1.96 -11.72
CA GLU A 324 -19.47 -1.76 -11.81
C GLU A 324 -18.71 -2.79 -10.98
N TYR A 325 -19.21 -3.10 -9.78
CA TYR A 325 -18.64 -4.14 -8.94
C TYR A 325 -18.69 -5.52 -9.60
N LEU A 326 -19.86 -5.92 -10.14
CA LEU A 326 -20.01 -7.21 -10.82
C LEU A 326 -19.15 -7.30 -12.08
N ALA A 327 -19.14 -6.26 -12.90
CA ALA A 327 -18.31 -6.18 -14.10
C ALA A 327 -16.82 -6.28 -13.75
N LYS A 328 -16.36 -5.63 -12.67
CA LYS A 328 -14.97 -5.70 -12.22
C LYS A 328 -14.55 -7.13 -11.85
N ILE A 329 -15.41 -7.85 -11.12
CA ILE A 329 -15.15 -9.26 -10.76
C ILE A 329 -15.13 -10.14 -12.01
N ALA A 330 -16.11 -9.94 -12.90
CA ALA A 330 -16.24 -10.71 -14.12
C ALA A 330 -15.06 -10.50 -15.07
N LYS A 331 -14.60 -9.25 -15.27
CA LYS A 331 -13.43 -8.93 -16.08
C LYS A 331 -12.15 -9.55 -15.53
N ALA A 332 -11.97 -9.50 -14.22
CA ALA A 332 -10.83 -10.16 -13.58
C ALA A 332 -10.84 -11.67 -13.84
N ARG A 333 -12.01 -12.32 -13.76
CA ARG A 333 -12.15 -13.76 -14.06
C ARG A 333 -11.96 -14.08 -15.53
N MET A 334 -12.52 -13.28 -16.44
CA MET A 334 -12.37 -13.44 -17.89
C MET A 334 -10.90 -13.37 -18.31
N ARG A 335 -10.15 -12.40 -17.78
CA ARG A 335 -8.70 -12.29 -18.03
C ARG A 335 -7.93 -13.52 -17.57
N LEU A 336 -8.27 -14.06 -16.40
CA LEU A 336 -7.65 -15.30 -15.90
C LEU A 336 -7.92 -16.50 -16.81
N ILE A 337 -9.10 -16.58 -17.42
CA ILE A 337 -9.43 -17.68 -18.35
C ILE A 337 -8.67 -17.51 -19.66
N LEU A 338 -8.60 -16.28 -20.19
CA LEU A 338 -7.92 -15.97 -21.46
C LEU A 338 -6.39 -15.95 -21.35
N SER A 339 -5.81 -15.81 -20.15
CA SER A 339 -4.35 -15.82 -19.94
C SER A 339 -3.75 -17.21 -19.70
N ARG A 340 -4.59 -18.26 -19.67
CA ARG A 340 -4.11 -19.65 -19.62
C ARG A 340 -3.80 -20.11 -21.06
N PRO A 341 -2.58 -20.59 -21.35
CA PRO A 341 -2.18 -21.03 -22.70
C PRO A 341 -2.94 -22.26 -23.19
#